data_AF-S7T1H2-F1
#
_entry.id   AF-S7T1H2-F1
#
_cell.length_a   1.000
_cell.length_b   1.000
_cell.length_c   1.000
_cell.angle_alpha   90.00
_cell.angle_beta   90.00
_cell.angle_gamma   90.00
#
_symmetry.space_group_name_H-M   'P 1'
#
loop_
_entity.id
_entity.type
_entity.pdbx_description
1 polymer ?
#
loop_
_entity_poly.entity_id
_entity_poly.type
_entity_poly.pdbx_seq_one_letter_code
_entity_poly.pdbx_strand_id
1 'polypeptide(L)'
;MLTTLGRYLLRNNLFLMIVCMGLGVFIYLLSDMFDRLDQFINAGLGIDIILLYFGAKVPLIISQIMPAVFLIAMVVQLSVMERSRELLALQTGGVSYGRLAVFFVIYAIVWSGIQLGFSQHFGVLGERTSSRIWAEDVRERQVDRETIHDIWFRDDRFIVFFREADVGRGEGTRINIWQLSEDHQSLVWTITAPRFSAGRAGWTLYDAQSVSSARFETRHTPTLHLHIEQDLQAFAVVGPAAKPTELPVWQLGSAIESLRRTGSNVEALRTAYWEKWAYAFSILSMALLAMAVSSYRANIYVNITVSLVATFAFYGLMVMGATMGATGMVSPIVGAWAGNVIVSLASVSRLVWVTSKH
;
A
#
# COMPACT_ATOMS: atom_id res chain seq x y z
N MET A 1 35.20 22.52 -1.72
CA MET A 1 35.30 21.98 -0.35
C MET A 1 34.07 21.17 0.13
N LEU A 2 32.94 21.14 -0.62
CA LEU A 2 31.78 20.27 -0.32
C LEU A 2 31.84 18.87 -0.96
N THR A 3 32.73 18.65 -1.92
CA THR A 3 32.81 17.39 -2.67
C THR A 3 33.49 16.26 -1.91
N THR A 4 34.51 16.54 -1.10
CA THR A 4 35.24 15.49 -0.36
C THR A 4 34.46 15.00 0.84
N LEU A 5 33.98 15.91 1.71
CA LEU A 5 33.13 15.55 2.86
C LEU A 5 31.83 14.90 2.40
N GLY A 6 31.13 15.48 1.42
CA GLY A 6 29.89 14.91 0.90
C GLY A 6 30.10 13.51 0.31
N ARG A 7 31.20 13.28 -0.43
CA ARG A 7 31.54 11.96 -0.97
C ARG A 7 31.88 10.95 0.14
N TYR A 8 32.58 11.39 1.18
CA TYR A 8 32.87 10.54 2.34
C TYR A 8 31.58 10.13 3.06
N LEU A 9 30.71 11.09 3.38
CA LEU A 9 29.43 10.85 4.04
C LEU A 9 28.53 9.95 3.20
N LEU A 10 28.45 10.21 1.89
CA LEU A 10 27.67 9.42 0.94
C LEU A 10 28.17 7.98 0.87
N ARG A 11 29.48 7.77 0.69
CA ARG A 11 30.08 6.44 0.55
C ARG A 11 29.89 5.61 1.82
N ASN A 12 30.10 6.24 2.98
CA ASN A 12 29.92 5.56 4.25
C ASN A 12 28.45 5.19 4.49
N ASN A 13 27.52 6.12 4.25
CA ASN A 13 26.10 5.84 4.39
C ASN A 13 25.63 4.74 3.44
N LEU A 14 26.04 4.81 2.16
CA LEU A 14 25.63 3.85 1.15
C LEU A 14 26.10 2.43 1.51
N PHE A 15 27.32 2.29 2.03
CA PHE A 15 27.82 1.01 2.52
C PHE A 15 26.96 0.48 3.67
N LEU A 16 26.69 1.29 4.69
CA LEU A 16 25.83 0.92 5.83
C LEU A 16 24.42 0.55 5.36
N MET A 17 23.86 1.32 4.43
CA MET A 17 22.53 1.09 3.89
C MET A 17 22.47 -0.23 3.09
N ILE A 18 23.48 -0.57 2.29
CA ILE A 18 23.54 -1.87 1.58
C ILE A 18 23.61 -3.03 2.58
N VAL A 19 24.44 -2.92 3.62
CA VAL A 19 24.56 -3.96 4.65
C VAL A 19 23.26 -4.14 5.41
N CYS A 20 22.66 -3.05 5.89
CA CYS A 20 21.38 -3.09 6.62
C CYS A 20 20.22 -3.56 5.72
N MET A 21 20.21 -3.16 4.44
CA MET A 21 19.21 -3.62 3.46
C MET A 21 19.36 -5.12 3.20
N GLY A 22 20.58 -5.61 2.95
CA GLY A 22 20.83 -7.02 2.71
C GLY A 22 20.40 -7.90 3.89
N LEU A 23 20.73 -7.47 5.11
CA LEU A 23 20.28 -8.15 6.33
C LEU A 23 18.76 -8.09 6.49
N GLY A 24 18.15 -6.92 6.26
CA GLY A 24 16.70 -6.74 6.38
C GLY A 24 15.92 -7.58 5.36
N VAL A 25 16.35 -7.59 4.10
CA VAL A 25 15.77 -8.43 3.04
C VAL A 25 15.92 -9.91 3.40
N PHE A 26 17.09 -10.33 3.88
CA PHE A 26 17.32 -11.73 4.27
C PHE A 26 16.38 -12.16 5.41
N ILE A 27 16.28 -11.36 6.48
CA ILE A 27 15.38 -11.66 7.61
C ILE A 27 13.91 -11.69 7.15
N TYR A 28 13.50 -10.73 6.31
CA TYR A 28 12.14 -10.68 5.80
C TYR A 28 11.81 -11.91 4.96
N LEU A 29 12.68 -12.26 4.00
CA LEU A 29 12.47 -13.43 3.13
C LEU A 29 12.42 -14.72 3.95
N LEU A 30 13.30 -14.86 4.94
CA LEU A 30 13.32 -16.02 5.81
C LEU A 30 11.99 -16.13 6.58
N SER A 31 11.49 -15.02 7.15
CA SER A 31 10.18 -15.00 7.82
C SER A 31 9.04 -15.40 6.88
N ASP A 32 8.94 -14.75 5.71
CA ASP A 32 7.86 -15.01 4.73
C ASP A 32 7.94 -16.43 4.15
N MET A 33 9.15 -17.01 4.08
CA MET A 33 9.35 -18.41 3.71
C MET A 33 8.81 -19.36 4.77
N PHE A 34 9.10 -19.12 6.05
CA PHE A 34 8.59 -19.97 7.14
C PHE A 34 7.07 -19.88 7.26
N ASP A 35 6.49 -18.67 7.16
CA ASP A 35 5.04 -18.47 7.27
C ASP A 35 4.24 -19.17 6.16
N ARG A 36 4.87 -19.41 4.99
CA ARG A 36 4.22 -19.99 3.80
C ARG A 36 4.66 -21.41 3.49
N LEU A 37 5.59 -21.97 4.26
CA LEU A 37 6.22 -23.25 3.97
C LEU A 37 5.18 -24.37 3.80
N ASP A 38 4.24 -24.47 4.75
CA ASP A 38 3.19 -25.49 4.71
C ASP A 38 2.29 -25.35 3.47
N GLN A 39 1.99 -24.13 3.06
CA GLN A 39 1.14 -23.85 1.89
C GLN A 39 1.83 -24.27 0.60
N PHE A 40 3.14 -24.03 0.47
CA PHE A 40 3.91 -24.48 -0.69
C PHE A 40 4.06 -25.99 -0.76
N ILE A 41 4.29 -26.65 0.38
CA ILE A 41 4.37 -28.11 0.47
C ILE A 41 3.02 -28.73 0.08
N ASN A 42 1.92 -28.22 0.63
CA ASN A 42 0.57 -28.73 0.35
C ASN A 42 0.13 -28.49 -1.10
N ALA A 43 0.54 -27.38 -1.71
CA ALA A 43 0.28 -27.09 -3.13
C ALA A 43 1.18 -27.91 -4.08
N GLY A 44 2.16 -28.67 -3.57
CA GLY A 44 3.07 -29.47 -4.38
C GLY A 44 3.89 -28.65 -5.36
N LEU A 45 4.34 -27.45 -4.94
CA LEU A 45 5.04 -26.53 -5.82
C LEU A 45 6.50 -26.92 -6.03
N GLY A 46 6.95 -26.79 -7.27
CA GLY A 46 8.37 -26.97 -7.61
C GLY A 46 9.23 -25.90 -6.95
N ILE A 47 10.45 -26.28 -6.55
CA ILE A 47 11.42 -25.38 -5.92
C ILE A 47 11.74 -24.17 -6.82
N ASP A 48 11.71 -24.37 -8.14
CA ASP A 48 11.87 -23.34 -9.15
C ASP A 48 10.81 -22.23 -9.07
N ILE A 49 9.53 -22.60 -8.92
CA ILE A 49 8.42 -21.65 -8.77
C ILE A 49 8.54 -20.89 -7.44
N ILE A 50 8.93 -21.59 -6.37
CA ILE A 50 9.17 -21.00 -5.05
C ILE A 50 10.31 -19.96 -5.12
N LEU A 51 11.41 -20.30 -5.77
CA LEU A 51 12.53 -19.37 -5.97
C LEU A 51 12.14 -18.16 -6.82
N LEU A 52 11.35 -18.37 -7.88
CA LEU A 52 10.82 -17.28 -8.71
C LEU A 52 9.90 -16.36 -7.91
N TYR A 53 9.03 -16.92 -7.07
CA TYR A 53 8.13 -16.18 -6.19
C TYR A 53 8.90 -15.27 -5.23
N PHE A 54 9.87 -15.83 -4.50
CA PHE A 54 10.68 -15.04 -3.56
C PHE A 54 11.58 -14.03 -4.28
N GLY A 55 12.15 -14.40 -5.43
CA GLY A 55 12.91 -13.48 -6.27
C GLY A 55 12.08 -12.29 -6.74
N ALA A 56 10.83 -12.53 -7.17
CA ALA A 56 9.89 -11.49 -7.56
C ALA A 56 9.48 -10.58 -6.38
N LYS A 57 9.48 -11.09 -5.15
CA LYS A 57 9.21 -10.27 -3.95
C LYS A 57 10.37 -9.37 -3.52
N VAL A 58 11.61 -9.68 -3.89
CA VAL A 58 12.78 -8.90 -3.42
C VAL A 58 12.65 -7.39 -3.68
N PRO A 59 12.28 -6.92 -4.89
CA PRO A 59 12.12 -5.49 -5.13
C PRO A 59 11.04 -4.85 -4.25
N LEU A 60 9.93 -5.55 -4.03
CA LEU A 60 8.88 -5.08 -3.14
C LEU A 60 9.38 -4.95 -1.70
N ILE A 61 10.09 -5.96 -1.19
CA ILE A 61 10.65 -5.96 0.17
C ILE A 61 11.63 -4.79 0.33
N ILE A 62 12.53 -4.58 -0.64
CA ILE A 62 13.46 -3.45 -0.66
C ILE A 62 12.68 -2.14 -0.55
N SER A 63 11.62 -1.95 -1.34
CA SER A 63 10.76 -0.77 -1.22
C SER A 63 10.11 -0.66 0.16
N GLN A 64 9.60 -1.74 0.74
CA GLN A 64 8.90 -1.73 2.03
C GLN A 64 9.80 -1.48 3.25
N ILE A 65 11.09 -1.81 3.19
CA ILE A 65 11.99 -1.61 4.33
C ILE A 65 12.94 -0.42 4.16
N MET A 66 13.01 0.19 2.96
CA MET A 66 13.95 1.28 2.68
C MET A 66 13.91 2.45 3.67
N PRO A 67 12.75 2.99 4.08
CA PRO A 67 12.72 4.10 5.05
C PRO A 67 13.32 3.72 6.41
N ALA A 68 13.00 2.52 6.90
CA ALA A 68 13.54 1.99 8.15
C ALA A 68 15.06 1.76 8.07
N VAL A 69 15.52 1.14 6.98
CA VAL A 69 16.95 0.89 6.73
C VAL A 69 17.72 2.20 6.62
N PHE A 70 17.15 3.22 5.96
CA PHE A 70 17.75 4.54 5.85
C PHE A 70 17.92 5.23 7.21
N LEU A 71 16.89 5.15 8.08
CA LEU A 71 16.97 5.63 9.46
C LEU A 71 18.14 4.98 10.21
N ILE A 72 18.20 3.65 10.21
CA ILE A 72 19.20 2.88 10.95
C ILE A 72 20.60 3.18 10.41
N ALA A 73 20.79 3.16 9.09
CA ALA A 73 22.08 3.45 8.46
C ALA A 73 22.59 4.85 8.81
N MET A 74 21.71 5.86 8.80
CA MET A 74 22.07 7.23 9.18
C MET A 74 22.39 7.35 10.67
N VAL A 75 21.62 6.70 11.55
CA VAL A 75 21.86 6.70 13.00
C VAL A 75 23.19 6.04 13.34
N VAL A 76 23.48 4.89 12.71
CA VAL A 76 24.76 4.20 12.87
C VAL A 76 25.91 5.09 12.39
N GLN A 77 25.78 5.72 11.22
CA GLN A 77 26.79 6.63 10.69
C GLN A 77 27.05 7.79 11.65
N LEU A 78 26.01 8.51 12.08
CA LEU A 78 26.14 9.65 12.98
C LEU A 78 26.74 9.25 14.33
N SER A 79 26.31 8.11 14.88
CA SER A 79 26.84 7.58 16.14
C SER A 79 28.32 7.17 16.04
N VAL A 80 28.73 6.59 14.90
CA VAL A 80 30.14 6.24 14.65
C VAL A 80 31.00 7.51 14.52
N MET A 81 30.53 8.51 13.78
CA MET A 81 31.21 9.80 13.63
C MET A 81 31.34 10.58 14.95
N GLU A 82 30.34 10.47 15.82
CA GLU A 82 30.40 11.08 17.16
C GLU A 82 31.43 10.35 18.02
N ARG A 83 31.42 9.01 18.02
CA ARG A 83 32.38 8.18 18.76
C ARG A 83 33.82 8.38 18.29
N SER A 84 34.05 8.54 16.98
CA SER A 84 35.38 8.82 16.42
C SER A 84 35.81 10.29 16.56
N ARG A 85 34.98 11.15 17.16
CA ARG A 85 35.18 12.60 17.27
C ARG A 85 35.28 13.33 15.92
N GLU A 86 34.86 12.71 14.82
CA GLU A 86 34.79 13.35 13.50
C GLU A 86 33.82 14.52 13.50
N LEU A 87 32.68 14.38 14.20
CA LEU A 87 31.69 15.46 14.28
C LEU A 87 32.25 16.69 15.03
N LEU A 88 33.00 16.46 16.11
CA LEU A 88 33.69 17.51 16.87
C LEU A 88 34.77 18.18 16.01
N ALA A 89 35.58 17.38 15.30
CA ALA A 89 36.63 17.90 14.42
C ALA A 89 36.06 18.80 13.32
N LEU A 90 34.93 18.40 12.71
CA LEU A 90 34.22 19.21 11.71
C LEU A 90 33.73 20.54 12.29
N GLN A 91 33.15 20.53 13.50
CA GLN A 91 32.70 21.74 14.18
C GLN A 91 33.87 22.69 14.49
N THR A 92 34.99 22.17 14.99
CA THR A 92 36.20 22.98 15.24
C THR A 92 36.83 23.51 13.96
N GLY A 93 36.64 22.82 12.83
CA GLY A 93 37.05 23.26 11.50
C GLY A 93 36.08 24.24 10.82
N GLY A 94 35.06 24.74 11.54
CA GLY A 94 34.11 25.75 11.04
C GLY A 94 32.93 25.18 10.25
N VAL A 95 32.66 23.87 10.31
CA VAL A 95 31.46 23.25 9.71
C VAL A 95 30.36 23.21 10.76
N SER A 96 29.33 24.02 10.59
CA SER A 96 28.15 24.02 11.47
C SER A 96 27.34 22.73 11.34
N TYR A 97 26.67 22.34 12.44
CA TYR A 97 25.75 21.20 12.45
C TYR A 97 24.62 21.36 11.42
N GLY A 98 24.14 22.59 11.20
CA GLY A 98 23.14 22.89 10.18
C GLY A 98 23.58 22.56 8.76
N ARG A 99 24.87 22.73 8.41
CA ARG A 99 25.39 22.36 7.09
C ARG A 99 25.36 20.85 6.87
N LEU A 100 25.65 20.08 7.93
CA LEU A 100 25.55 18.62 7.93
C LEU A 100 24.08 18.17 7.82
N ALA A 101 23.16 18.84 8.52
CA ALA A 101 21.72 18.57 8.41
C ALA A 101 21.19 18.82 6.98
N VAL A 102 21.58 19.93 6.34
CA VAL A 102 21.21 20.24 4.95
C VAL A 102 21.70 19.15 3.99
N PHE A 103 22.92 18.64 4.18
CA PHE A 103 23.43 17.53 3.38
C PHE A 103 22.53 16.29 3.48
N PHE A 104 22.16 15.88 4.70
CA PHE A 104 21.30 14.71 4.90
C PHE A 104 19.86 14.92 4.43
N VAL A 105 19.32 16.14 4.51
CA VAL A 105 18.00 16.47 3.94
C VAL A 105 18.02 16.35 2.42
N ILE A 106 19.01 16.93 1.73
CA ILE A 106 19.14 16.80 0.27
C ILE A 106 19.31 15.32 -0.10
N TYR A 107 20.15 14.60 0.64
CA TYR A 107 20.37 13.17 0.45
C TYR A 107 19.07 12.36 0.58
N ALA A 108 18.24 12.66 1.59
CA ALA A 108 16.95 12.00 1.80
C ALA A 108 15.93 12.33 0.71
N ILE A 109 15.90 13.57 0.19
CA ILE A 109 15.04 13.96 -0.93
C ILE A 109 15.41 13.18 -2.20
N VAL A 110 16.71 13.05 -2.49
CA VAL A 110 17.19 12.25 -3.63
C VAL A 110 16.78 10.79 -3.46
N TRP A 111 16.95 10.20 -2.27
CA TRP A 111 16.51 8.84 -2.01
C TRP A 111 14.99 8.65 -2.05
N SER A 112 14.20 9.65 -1.64
CA SER A 112 12.74 9.62 -1.77
C SER A 112 12.32 9.52 -3.23
N GLY A 113 13.00 10.26 -4.12
CA GLY A 113 12.77 10.18 -5.57
C GLY A 113 13.17 8.82 -6.17
N ILE A 114 14.35 8.31 -5.79
CA ILE A 114 14.82 6.97 -6.21
C ILE A 114 13.84 5.89 -5.75
N GLN A 115 13.41 5.95 -4.49
CA GLN A 115 12.47 5.04 -3.89
C GLN A 115 11.11 5.05 -4.61
N LEU A 116 10.60 6.25 -4.93
CA LEU A 116 9.36 6.36 -5.68
C LEU A 116 9.50 5.69 -7.05
N GLY A 117 10.54 6.02 -7.82
CA GLY A 117 10.77 5.41 -9.14
C GLY A 117 10.96 3.89 -9.07
N PHE A 118 11.73 3.42 -8.09
CA PHE A 118 11.98 2.00 -7.88
C PHE A 118 10.71 1.25 -7.49
N SER A 119 9.92 1.80 -6.56
CA SER A 119 8.64 1.23 -6.14
C SER A 119 7.64 1.18 -7.29
N GLN A 120 7.53 2.24 -8.08
CA GLN A 120 6.59 2.32 -9.20
C GLN A 120 6.88 1.30 -10.31
N HIS A 121 8.16 1.04 -10.60
CA HIS A 121 8.54 0.14 -11.67
C HIS A 121 8.78 -1.28 -11.13
N PHE A 122 9.84 -1.47 -10.34
CA PHE A 122 10.26 -2.79 -9.88
C PHE A 122 9.38 -3.33 -8.76
N GLY A 123 8.95 -2.49 -7.81
CA GLY A 123 8.07 -2.91 -6.72
C GLY A 123 6.72 -3.43 -7.21
N VAL A 124 6.08 -2.68 -8.12
CA VAL A 124 4.81 -3.07 -8.75
C VAL A 124 4.96 -4.33 -9.61
N LEU A 125 6.02 -4.44 -10.42
CA LEU A 125 6.26 -5.64 -11.23
C LEU A 125 6.47 -6.88 -10.37
N GLY A 126 7.20 -6.75 -9.26
CA GLY A 126 7.43 -7.81 -8.29
C GLY A 126 6.14 -8.26 -7.59
N GLU A 127 5.34 -7.30 -7.10
CA GLU A 127 4.03 -7.57 -6.50
C GLU A 127 3.11 -8.29 -7.50
N ARG A 128 2.98 -7.79 -8.75
CA ARG A 128 2.14 -8.44 -9.77
C ARG A 128 2.55 -9.87 -10.07
N THR A 129 3.86 -10.10 -10.23
CA THR A 129 4.38 -11.43 -10.56
C THR A 129 4.18 -12.39 -9.40
N SER A 130 4.47 -11.96 -8.17
CA SER A 130 4.28 -12.79 -6.98
C SER A 130 2.79 -13.05 -6.67
N SER A 131 1.92 -12.04 -6.83
CA SER A 131 0.46 -12.19 -6.72
C SER A 131 -0.10 -13.13 -7.79
N ARG A 132 0.40 -13.07 -9.03
CA ARG A 132 0.02 -13.99 -10.10
C ARG A 132 0.39 -15.42 -9.74
N ILE A 133 1.65 -15.69 -9.38
CA ILE A 133 2.10 -17.03 -8.98
C ILE A 133 1.29 -17.53 -7.78
N TRP A 134 0.96 -16.66 -6.83
CA TRP A 134 0.10 -17.03 -5.71
C TRP A 134 -1.32 -17.41 -6.16
N ALA A 135 -1.90 -16.67 -7.11
CA ALA A 135 -3.23 -16.94 -7.62
C ALA A 135 -3.26 -18.21 -8.49
N GLU A 136 -2.36 -18.33 -9.46
CA GLU A 136 -2.31 -19.43 -10.42
C GLU A 136 -1.79 -20.72 -9.76
N ASP A 137 -0.68 -20.68 -9.03
CA ASP A 137 0.01 -21.91 -8.64
C ASP A 137 -0.31 -22.39 -7.22
N VAL A 138 -0.67 -21.48 -6.31
CA VAL A 138 -1.05 -21.81 -4.92
C VAL A 138 -2.58 -21.86 -4.78
N ARG A 139 -3.28 -20.87 -5.33
CA ARG A 139 -4.74 -20.74 -5.18
C ARG A 139 -5.49 -21.68 -6.12
N GLU A 140 -5.19 -21.77 -7.42
CA GLU A 140 -5.91 -22.74 -8.31
C GLU A 140 -5.75 -24.20 -7.85
N ARG A 141 -4.60 -24.57 -7.26
CA ARG A 141 -4.42 -25.92 -6.69
C ARG A 141 -5.21 -26.18 -5.40
N GLN A 142 -5.72 -25.12 -4.75
CA GLN A 142 -6.62 -25.18 -3.60
C GLN A 142 -8.09 -24.86 -3.95
N VAL A 143 -8.38 -24.41 -5.18
CA VAL A 143 -9.70 -23.99 -5.63
C VAL A 143 -10.49 -25.22 -6.10
N ASP A 144 -11.15 -25.84 -5.12
CA ASP A 144 -12.39 -26.61 -5.34
C ASP A 144 -13.62 -25.80 -4.89
N ARG A 145 -13.51 -24.45 -4.80
CA ARG A 145 -14.59 -23.49 -4.47
C ARG A 145 -14.14 -22.04 -4.68
N GLU A 146 -14.43 -21.48 -5.85
CA GLU A 146 -14.13 -20.08 -6.18
C GLU A 146 -15.37 -19.20 -5.96
N THR A 147 -15.69 -18.94 -4.68
CA THR A 147 -16.79 -18.04 -4.31
C THR A 147 -16.26 -16.62 -4.11
N ILE A 148 -16.61 -15.69 -5.01
CA ILE A 148 -16.41 -14.24 -4.86
C ILE A 148 -17.48 -13.65 -3.94
N HIS A 149 -17.11 -12.66 -3.12
CA HIS A 149 -17.99 -12.09 -2.09
C HIS A 149 -18.16 -10.58 -2.22
N ASP A 150 -19.35 -10.09 -1.85
CA ASP A 150 -19.74 -8.69 -1.66
C ASP A 150 -19.31 -7.73 -2.80
N ILE A 151 -19.65 -8.08 -4.04
CA ILE A 151 -19.31 -7.26 -5.20
C ILE A 151 -20.42 -6.24 -5.47
N TRP A 152 -20.01 -4.98 -5.61
CA TRP A 152 -20.82 -3.88 -6.09
C TRP A 152 -20.33 -3.41 -7.47
N PHE A 153 -21.24 -3.29 -8.42
CA PHE A 153 -20.95 -2.66 -9.71
C PHE A 153 -22.15 -1.86 -10.21
N ARG A 154 -21.88 -0.96 -11.15
CA ARG A 154 -22.91 -0.19 -11.85
C ARG A 154 -22.84 -0.53 -13.32
N ASP A 155 -24.00 -0.83 -13.89
CA ASP A 155 -24.20 -1.12 -15.30
C ASP A 155 -25.30 -0.21 -15.84
N ASP A 156 -24.89 0.92 -16.45
CA ASP A 156 -25.77 1.98 -16.94
C ASP A 156 -26.76 2.49 -15.88
N ARG A 157 -28.03 2.05 -15.97
CA ARG A 157 -29.14 2.38 -15.05
C ARG A 157 -29.28 1.43 -13.87
N PHE A 158 -28.52 0.35 -13.81
CA PHE A 158 -28.59 -0.65 -12.75
C PHE A 158 -27.39 -0.52 -11.80
N ILE A 159 -27.66 -0.45 -10.51
CA ILE A 159 -26.64 -0.70 -9.48
C ILE A 159 -26.87 -2.13 -8.99
N VAL A 160 -25.86 -2.98 -9.08
CA VAL A 160 -25.94 -4.39 -8.74
C VAL A 160 -25.03 -4.69 -7.57
N PHE A 161 -25.56 -5.40 -6.59
CA PHE A 161 -24.81 -5.96 -5.47
C PHE A 161 -25.14 -7.43 -5.33
N PHE A 162 -24.13 -8.28 -5.18
CA PHE A 162 -24.34 -9.67 -4.78
C PHE A 162 -23.38 -10.09 -3.68
N ARG A 163 -23.87 -10.91 -2.76
CA ARG A 163 -23.11 -11.32 -1.57
C ARG A 163 -22.11 -12.43 -1.86
N GLU A 164 -22.49 -13.43 -2.64
CA GLU A 164 -21.67 -14.60 -2.94
C GLU A 164 -21.92 -15.04 -4.37
N ALA A 165 -20.89 -15.32 -5.15
CA ALA A 165 -21.04 -15.97 -6.45
C ALA A 165 -19.90 -16.95 -6.71
N ASP A 166 -20.24 -18.15 -7.16
CA ASP A 166 -19.32 -19.17 -7.62
C ASP A 166 -18.96 -18.89 -9.09
N VAL A 167 -17.70 -18.56 -9.34
CA VAL A 167 -17.20 -18.21 -10.68
C VAL A 167 -17.17 -19.42 -11.61
N GLY A 168 -16.87 -20.62 -11.06
CA GLY A 168 -16.79 -21.86 -11.83
C GLY A 168 -18.16 -22.34 -12.31
N ARG A 169 -19.21 -22.12 -11.51
CA ARG A 169 -20.60 -22.45 -11.86
C ARG A 169 -21.36 -21.32 -12.55
N GLY A 170 -20.89 -20.07 -12.42
CA GLY A 170 -21.62 -18.89 -12.89
C GLY A 170 -22.91 -18.67 -12.09
N GLU A 171 -22.97 -19.12 -10.85
CA GLU A 171 -24.14 -19.03 -9.98
C GLU A 171 -23.82 -18.19 -8.75
N GLY A 172 -24.76 -17.40 -8.26
CA GLY A 172 -24.58 -16.68 -7.01
C GLY A 172 -25.85 -16.55 -6.18
N THR A 173 -25.67 -16.08 -4.95
CA THR A 173 -26.72 -15.95 -3.96
C THR A 173 -26.85 -14.51 -3.48
N ARG A 174 -28.09 -14.13 -3.12
CA ARG A 174 -28.46 -12.84 -2.53
C ARG A 174 -27.97 -11.65 -3.37
N ILE A 175 -28.65 -11.44 -4.49
CA ILE A 175 -28.43 -10.31 -5.38
C ILE A 175 -29.50 -9.24 -5.17
N ASN A 176 -29.05 -8.00 -5.10
CA ASN A 176 -29.87 -6.79 -5.03
C ASN A 176 -29.53 -5.92 -6.22
N ILE A 177 -30.55 -5.47 -6.93
CA ILE A 177 -30.42 -4.61 -8.10
C ILE A 177 -31.31 -3.39 -7.90
N TRP A 178 -30.71 -2.21 -7.99
CA TRP A 178 -31.41 -0.94 -7.92
C TRP A 178 -31.46 -0.35 -9.32
N GLN A 179 -32.66 -0.21 -9.86
CA GLN A 179 -32.89 0.43 -11.14
C GLN A 179 -33.18 1.92 -10.94
N LEU A 180 -32.30 2.75 -11.49
CA LEU A 180 -32.42 4.20 -11.50
C LEU A 180 -33.31 4.66 -12.66
N SER A 181 -33.91 5.83 -12.47
CA SER A 181 -34.66 6.56 -13.50
C SER A 181 -33.72 7.02 -14.62
N GLU A 182 -34.27 7.37 -15.79
CA GLU A 182 -33.50 7.88 -16.93
C GLU A 182 -32.73 9.17 -16.60
N ASP A 183 -33.22 9.95 -15.63
CA ASP A 183 -32.54 11.13 -15.08
C ASP A 183 -31.48 10.80 -14.00
N HIS A 184 -31.34 9.52 -13.62
CA HIS A 184 -30.49 8.99 -12.54
C HIS A 184 -30.73 9.60 -11.15
N GLN A 185 -31.80 10.38 -10.96
CA GLN A 185 -32.05 11.10 -9.70
C GLN A 185 -33.01 10.38 -8.76
N SER A 186 -33.82 9.47 -9.29
CA SER A 186 -34.77 8.70 -8.50
C SER A 186 -34.60 7.20 -8.69
N LEU A 187 -34.79 6.46 -7.60
CA LEU A 187 -34.81 5.00 -7.62
C LEU A 187 -36.20 4.54 -8.07
N VAL A 188 -36.31 3.81 -9.17
CA VAL A 188 -37.60 3.38 -9.74
C VAL A 188 -38.00 2.02 -9.21
N TRP A 189 -37.06 1.06 -9.23
CA TRP A 189 -37.29 -0.31 -8.78
C TRP A 189 -36.14 -0.82 -7.94
N THR A 190 -36.46 -1.60 -6.91
CA THR A 190 -35.52 -2.46 -6.19
C THR A 190 -35.88 -3.90 -6.50
N ILE A 191 -34.96 -4.64 -7.12
CA ILE A 191 -35.12 -6.04 -7.48
C ILE A 191 -34.21 -6.84 -6.55
N THR A 192 -34.79 -7.73 -5.76
CA THR A 192 -34.07 -8.64 -4.86
C THR A 192 -34.29 -10.07 -5.32
N ALA A 193 -33.24 -10.87 -5.41
CA ALA A 193 -33.38 -12.29 -5.69
C ALA A 193 -32.45 -13.14 -4.80
N PRO A 194 -32.93 -14.30 -4.31
CA PRO A 194 -32.12 -15.20 -3.50
C PRO A 194 -31.03 -15.89 -4.31
N ARG A 195 -31.25 -16.13 -5.61
CA ARG A 195 -30.30 -16.81 -6.51
C ARG A 195 -30.25 -16.14 -7.87
N PHE A 196 -29.07 -16.16 -8.49
CA PHE A 196 -28.88 -15.74 -9.86
C PHE A 196 -27.90 -16.65 -10.60
N SER A 197 -28.03 -16.69 -11.92
CA SER A 197 -27.09 -17.32 -12.83
C SER A 197 -26.64 -16.31 -13.88
N ALA A 198 -25.33 -16.09 -13.96
CA ALA A 198 -24.71 -15.20 -14.92
C ALA A 198 -24.28 -16.01 -16.15
N GLY A 199 -24.96 -15.80 -17.27
CA GLY A 199 -24.64 -16.43 -18.55
C GLY A 199 -24.18 -15.41 -19.59
N ARG A 200 -23.59 -15.89 -20.70
CA ARG A 200 -23.10 -15.05 -21.81
C ARG A 200 -24.18 -14.22 -22.54
N ALA A 201 -25.46 -14.55 -22.34
CA ALA A 201 -26.59 -13.86 -22.97
C ALA A 201 -27.30 -12.86 -22.03
N GLY A 202 -26.85 -12.75 -20.78
CA GLY A 202 -27.47 -11.95 -19.73
C GLY A 202 -27.60 -12.73 -18.42
N TRP A 203 -28.03 -12.01 -17.38
CA TRP A 203 -28.16 -12.54 -16.02
C TRP A 203 -29.59 -13.00 -15.79
N THR A 204 -29.75 -14.20 -15.24
CA THR A 204 -31.04 -14.79 -14.90
C THR A 204 -31.21 -14.80 -13.39
N LEU A 205 -32.23 -14.11 -12.90
CA LEU A 205 -32.60 -14.06 -11.50
C LEU A 205 -33.71 -15.07 -11.24
N TYR A 206 -33.54 -15.88 -10.21
CA TYR A 206 -34.54 -16.85 -9.75
C TYR A 206 -35.26 -16.31 -8.53
N ASP A 207 -36.58 -16.35 -8.56
CA ASP A 207 -37.45 -15.91 -7.45
C ASP A 207 -37.27 -14.41 -7.13
N ALA A 208 -37.30 -13.59 -8.19
CA ALA A 208 -37.05 -12.16 -8.09
C ALA A 208 -38.28 -11.41 -7.58
N GLN A 209 -38.07 -10.59 -6.55
CA GLN A 209 -39.06 -9.66 -6.03
C GLN A 209 -38.68 -8.25 -6.46
N SER A 210 -39.53 -7.61 -7.26
CA SER A 210 -39.35 -6.21 -7.65
C SER A 210 -40.33 -5.31 -6.90
N VAL A 211 -39.80 -4.33 -6.19
CA VAL A 211 -40.56 -3.35 -5.42
C VAL A 211 -40.43 -1.99 -6.10
N SER A 212 -41.55 -1.38 -6.47
CA SER A 212 -41.56 -0.03 -7.01
C SER A 212 -41.39 0.98 -5.89
N SER A 213 -40.41 1.87 -5.98
CA SER A 213 -40.19 2.88 -4.93
C SER A 213 -41.28 3.96 -4.90
N ALA A 214 -42.01 4.16 -6.01
CA ALA A 214 -43.02 5.21 -6.13
C ALA A 214 -44.42 4.77 -5.65
N ARG A 215 -44.76 3.48 -5.77
CA ARG A 215 -46.09 2.94 -5.44
C ARG A 215 -46.07 1.86 -4.36
N PHE A 216 -44.88 1.43 -3.93
CA PHE A 216 -44.67 0.29 -3.03
C PHE A 216 -45.36 -0.99 -3.51
N GLU A 217 -45.60 -1.10 -4.82
CA GLU A 217 -46.13 -2.30 -5.44
C GLU A 217 -45.02 -3.36 -5.48
N THR A 218 -45.31 -4.53 -4.93
CA THR A 218 -44.40 -5.68 -4.98
C THR A 218 -44.86 -6.62 -6.08
N ARG A 219 -43.99 -6.87 -7.06
CA ARG A 219 -44.20 -7.87 -8.10
C ARG A 219 -43.28 -9.05 -7.89
N HIS A 220 -43.88 -10.22 -7.90
CA HIS A 220 -43.17 -11.47 -7.80
C HIS A 220 -42.97 -12.05 -9.19
N THR A 221 -41.72 -12.23 -9.60
CA THR A 221 -41.35 -12.77 -10.91
C THR A 221 -40.50 -14.02 -10.72
N PRO A 222 -41.03 -15.22 -11.05
CA PRO A 222 -40.32 -16.48 -10.83
C PRO A 222 -38.96 -16.55 -11.54
N THR A 223 -38.87 -16.00 -12.75
CA THR A 223 -37.64 -15.91 -13.54
C THR A 223 -37.59 -14.55 -14.24
N LEU A 224 -36.59 -13.74 -13.89
CA LEU A 224 -36.36 -12.44 -14.52
C LEU A 224 -35.03 -12.48 -15.26
N HIS A 225 -35.08 -12.28 -16.57
CA HIS A 225 -33.88 -12.14 -17.40
C HIS A 225 -33.53 -10.66 -17.53
N LEU A 226 -32.33 -10.29 -17.09
CA LEU A 226 -31.77 -8.96 -17.27
C LEU A 226 -30.60 -9.05 -18.25
N HIS A 227 -30.58 -8.13 -19.21
CA HIS A 227 -29.46 -8.00 -20.12
C HIS A 227 -28.39 -7.13 -19.45
N ILE A 228 -27.63 -7.75 -18.54
CA ILE A 228 -26.41 -7.18 -17.94
C ILE A 228 -25.25 -7.73 -18.76
N GLU A 229 -24.48 -6.86 -19.40
CA GLU A 229 -23.41 -7.24 -20.34
C GLU A 229 -22.11 -7.66 -19.63
N GLN A 230 -22.02 -7.44 -18.32
CA GLN A 230 -20.82 -7.71 -17.54
C GLN A 230 -20.67 -9.20 -17.21
N ASP A 231 -19.51 -9.78 -17.58
CA ASP A 231 -19.16 -11.19 -17.33
C ASP A 231 -18.69 -11.39 -15.89
N LEU A 232 -19.19 -12.44 -15.22
CA LEU A 232 -18.76 -12.84 -13.88
C LEU A 232 -17.25 -13.09 -13.81
N GLN A 233 -16.66 -13.63 -14.88
CA GLN A 233 -15.21 -13.88 -14.97
C GLN A 233 -14.40 -12.58 -15.02
N ALA A 234 -14.96 -11.49 -15.57
CA ALA A 234 -14.30 -10.19 -15.56
C ALA A 234 -14.19 -9.64 -14.13
N PHE A 235 -15.11 -9.96 -13.23
CA PHE A 235 -15.03 -9.58 -11.81
C PHE A 235 -14.14 -10.50 -10.96
N ALA A 236 -13.83 -11.71 -11.43
CA ALA A 236 -12.81 -12.55 -10.80
C ALA A 236 -11.41 -11.95 -11.02
N VAL A 237 -11.18 -11.34 -12.19
CA VAL A 237 -9.91 -10.71 -12.57
C VAL A 237 -9.86 -9.21 -12.18
N VAL A 238 -11.00 -8.53 -12.19
CA VAL A 238 -11.15 -7.07 -11.99
C VAL A 238 -12.20 -6.77 -10.91
N GLY A 239 -12.29 -7.63 -9.90
CA GLY A 239 -13.13 -7.33 -8.75
C GLY A 239 -12.64 -6.05 -8.05
N PRO A 240 -13.40 -5.52 -7.07
CA PRO A 240 -12.93 -4.51 -6.11
C PRO A 240 -11.60 -4.86 -5.40
N ALA A 241 -11.06 -6.06 -5.66
CA ALA A 241 -9.90 -6.71 -5.12
C ALA A 241 -8.61 -6.59 -5.97
N ALA A 242 -8.57 -5.80 -7.06
CA ALA A 242 -7.27 -5.38 -7.60
C ALA A 242 -6.55 -4.59 -6.51
N LYS A 243 -5.61 -5.24 -5.81
CA LYS A 243 -4.98 -4.65 -4.63
C LYS A 243 -4.35 -3.33 -5.05
N PRO A 244 -4.63 -2.21 -4.36
CA PRO A 244 -4.00 -0.93 -4.69
C PRO A 244 -2.45 -1.00 -4.70
N THR A 245 -1.85 -2.01 -4.04
CA THR A 245 -0.42 -2.32 -4.07
C THR A 245 0.08 -2.73 -5.46
N GLU A 246 -0.73 -3.43 -6.26
CA GLU A 246 -0.39 -3.97 -7.59
C GLU A 246 -0.50 -2.93 -8.73
N LEU A 247 -1.04 -1.74 -8.46
CA LEU A 247 -1.22 -0.71 -9.47
C LEU A 247 -0.21 0.43 -9.28
N PRO A 248 0.54 0.84 -10.31
CA PRO A 248 1.36 2.03 -10.21
C PRO A 248 0.48 3.28 -10.08
N VAL A 249 1.05 4.36 -9.54
CA VAL A 249 0.39 5.62 -9.21
C VAL A 249 -0.35 6.21 -10.41
N TRP A 250 0.17 6.08 -11.64
CA TRP A 250 -0.51 6.56 -12.84
C TRP A 250 -1.78 5.76 -13.17
N GLN A 251 -1.73 4.43 -13.02
CA GLN A 251 -2.91 3.57 -13.25
C GLN A 251 -3.96 3.76 -12.15
N LEU A 252 -3.53 3.97 -10.90
CA LEU A 252 -4.40 4.35 -9.79
C LEU A 252 -5.15 5.65 -10.09
N GLY A 253 -4.45 6.68 -10.59
CA GLY A 253 -5.08 7.95 -10.96
C GLY A 253 -6.17 7.79 -12.01
N SER A 254 -5.90 7.04 -13.09
CA SER A 254 -6.91 6.77 -14.12
C SER A 254 -8.07 5.92 -13.61
N ALA A 255 -7.81 4.93 -12.76
CA ALA A 255 -8.84 4.08 -12.17
C ALA A 255 -9.77 4.88 -11.25
N ILE A 256 -9.21 5.78 -10.42
CA ILE A 256 -10.00 6.68 -9.56
C ILE A 256 -10.92 7.56 -10.40
N GLU A 257 -10.43 8.12 -11.50
CA GLU A 257 -11.24 8.99 -12.37
C GLU A 257 -12.40 8.22 -13.03
N SER A 258 -12.15 7.00 -13.50
CA SER A 258 -13.20 6.14 -14.06
C SER A 258 -14.25 5.75 -13.02
N LEU A 259 -13.84 5.33 -11.82
CA LEU A 259 -14.77 4.95 -10.74
C LEU A 259 -15.54 6.15 -10.17
N ARG A 260 -14.94 7.35 -10.21
CA ARG A 260 -15.62 8.57 -9.80
C ARG A 260 -16.76 8.94 -10.73
N ARG A 261 -16.57 8.75 -12.05
CA ARG A 261 -17.61 9.02 -13.06
C ARG A 261 -18.82 8.09 -12.93
N THR A 262 -18.62 6.88 -12.41
CA THR A 262 -19.70 5.92 -12.15
C THR A 262 -20.37 6.12 -10.79
N GLY A 263 -19.94 7.11 -9.99
CA GLY A 263 -20.50 7.44 -8.68
C GLY A 263 -20.07 6.50 -7.55
N SER A 264 -19.01 5.71 -7.75
CA SER A 264 -18.50 4.78 -6.74
C SER A 264 -17.69 5.49 -5.65
N ASN A 265 -17.66 4.91 -4.45
CA ASN A 265 -16.81 5.42 -3.36
C ASN A 265 -15.34 5.15 -3.68
N VAL A 266 -14.58 6.22 -3.92
CA VAL A 266 -13.15 6.17 -4.28
C VAL A 266 -12.23 6.56 -3.12
N GLU A 267 -12.73 6.81 -1.91
CA GLU A 267 -11.92 7.33 -0.80
C GLU A 267 -10.78 6.38 -0.40
N ALA A 268 -11.02 5.06 -0.41
CA ALA A 268 -9.98 4.07 -0.18
C ALA A 268 -8.87 4.12 -1.25
N LEU A 269 -9.24 4.20 -2.53
CA LEU A 269 -8.28 4.28 -3.64
C LEU A 269 -7.52 5.61 -3.62
N ARG A 270 -8.20 6.71 -3.29
CA ARG A 270 -7.58 8.04 -3.12
C ARG A 270 -6.58 8.03 -1.98
N THR A 271 -6.92 7.38 -0.87
CA THR A 271 -5.99 7.25 0.26
C THR A 271 -4.77 6.45 -0.14
N ALA A 272 -4.95 5.30 -0.79
CA ALA A 272 -3.83 4.49 -1.29
C ALA A 272 -2.96 5.25 -2.30
N TYR A 273 -3.53 6.09 -3.15
CA TYR A 273 -2.78 6.96 -4.05
C TYR A 273 -1.85 7.90 -3.28
N TRP A 274 -2.38 8.62 -2.29
CA TRP A 274 -1.60 9.55 -1.47
C TRP A 274 -0.62 8.83 -0.55
N GLU A 275 -0.96 7.63 -0.10
CA GLU A 275 -0.10 6.78 0.70
C GLU A 275 1.18 6.41 -0.05
N LYS A 276 1.13 6.12 -1.36
CA LYS A 276 2.34 5.85 -2.14
C LYS A 276 3.31 7.03 -2.17
N TRP A 277 2.77 8.23 -2.29
CA TRP A 277 3.56 9.46 -2.21
C TRP A 277 4.12 9.67 -0.80
N ALA A 278 3.27 9.62 0.21
CA ALA A 278 3.67 9.77 1.61
C ALA A 278 4.74 8.74 1.99
N TYR A 279 4.58 7.49 1.55
CA TYR A 279 5.51 6.41 1.79
C TYR A 279 6.89 6.69 1.17
N ALA A 280 6.96 7.18 -0.07
CA ALA A 280 8.24 7.56 -0.68
C ALA A 280 8.93 8.70 0.08
N PHE A 281 8.16 9.71 0.51
CA PHE A 281 8.66 10.84 1.28
C PHE A 281 8.93 10.53 2.77
N SER A 282 8.55 9.34 3.25
CA SER A 282 8.88 8.92 4.62
C SER A 282 10.38 8.84 4.88
N ILE A 283 11.20 8.63 3.85
CA ILE A 283 12.67 8.68 3.93
C ILE A 283 13.14 10.03 4.48
N LEU A 284 12.48 11.14 4.09
CA LEU A 284 12.78 12.47 4.63
C LEU A 284 12.44 12.56 6.12
N SER A 285 11.28 12.06 6.52
CA SER A 285 10.87 12.01 7.94
C SER A 285 11.83 11.16 8.77
N MET A 286 12.27 10.03 8.22
CA MET A 286 13.28 9.15 8.81
C MET A 286 14.65 9.82 8.91
N ALA A 287 15.07 10.59 7.91
CA ALA A 287 16.30 11.37 7.97
C ALA A 287 16.28 12.39 9.13
N LEU A 288 15.18 13.13 9.26
CA LEU A 288 14.98 14.10 10.32
C LEU A 288 14.99 13.42 11.69
N LEU A 289 14.30 12.28 11.80
CA LEU A 289 14.27 11.48 13.01
C LEU A 289 15.65 10.93 13.39
N ALA A 290 16.44 10.45 12.42
CA ALA A 290 17.82 9.99 12.65
C ALA A 290 18.68 11.09 13.28
N MET A 291 18.62 12.30 12.72
CA MET A 291 19.36 13.45 13.25
C MET A 291 18.85 13.85 14.64
N ALA A 292 17.54 13.86 14.86
CA ALA A 292 16.94 14.16 16.15
C ALA A 292 17.35 13.15 17.23
N VAL A 293 17.29 11.84 16.97
CA VAL A 293 17.71 10.79 17.90
C VAL A 293 19.20 10.88 18.19
N SER A 294 20.03 11.06 17.16
CA SER A 294 21.49 11.18 17.32
C SER A 294 21.88 12.43 18.13
N SER A 295 21.01 13.45 18.21
CA SER A 295 21.23 14.64 19.05
C SER A 295 20.96 14.43 20.55
N TYR A 296 20.37 13.30 20.96
CA TYR A 296 20.00 13.07 22.37
C TYR A 296 21.13 12.44 23.18
N ARG A 297 21.79 11.40 22.66
CA ARG A 297 22.81 10.63 23.36
C ARG A 297 23.88 10.14 22.40
N ALA A 298 25.13 10.11 22.87
CA ALA A 298 26.28 9.57 22.13
C ALA A 298 26.34 8.03 22.09
N ASN A 299 25.40 7.34 22.74
CA ASN A 299 25.42 5.88 22.84
C ASN A 299 24.73 5.24 21.63
N ILE A 300 25.52 4.62 20.77
CA ILE A 300 25.08 3.93 19.55
C ILE A 300 23.96 2.91 19.81
N TYR A 301 24.07 2.10 20.87
CA TYR A 301 23.08 1.05 21.14
C TYR A 301 21.73 1.65 21.50
N VAL A 302 21.72 2.70 22.32
CA VAL A 302 20.49 3.41 22.70
C VAL A 302 19.85 4.07 21.49
N ASN A 303 20.63 4.71 20.63
CA ASN A 303 20.12 5.38 19.44
C ASN A 303 19.48 4.36 18.48
N ILE A 304 20.14 3.23 18.23
CA ILE A 304 19.58 2.16 17.38
C ILE A 304 18.27 1.62 17.97
N THR A 305 18.22 1.33 19.27
CA THR A 305 17.00 0.81 19.91
C THR A 305 15.84 1.80 19.83
N VAL A 306 16.11 3.09 20.12
CA VAL A 306 15.09 4.15 20.02
C VAL A 306 14.61 4.31 18.58
N SER A 307 15.51 4.26 17.60
CA SER A 307 15.17 4.33 16.19
C SER A 307 14.29 3.17 15.75
N LEU A 308 14.60 1.94 16.16
CA LEU A 308 13.79 0.78 15.83
C LEU A 308 12.36 0.90 16.39
N VAL A 309 12.22 1.28 17.66
CA VAL A 309 10.90 1.51 18.29
C VAL A 309 10.15 2.64 17.60
N ALA A 310 10.84 3.74 17.26
CA ALA A 310 10.23 4.87 16.58
C ALA A 310 9.79 4.51 15.15
N THR A 311 10.51 3.64 14.44
CA THR A 311 10.09 3.10 13.14
C THR A 311 8.78 2.33 13.26
N PHE A 312 8.65 1.43 14.26
CA PHE A 312 7.40 0.71 14.48
C PHE A 312 6.24 1.65 14.81
N ALA A 313 6.46 2.64 15.68
CA ALA A 313 5.45 3.64 16.01
C ALA A 313 5.04 4.47 14.78
N PHE A 314 6.00 4.83 13.92
CA PHE A 314 5.74 5.54 12.68
C PHE A 314 4.87 4.72 11.72
N TYR A 315 5.20 3.45 11.49
CA TYR A 315 4.39 2.59 10.62
C TYR A 315 2.98 2.37 11.19
N GLY A 316 2.85 2.20 12.51
CA GLY A 316 1.55 2.15 13.17
C GLY A 316 0.73 3.41 12.90
N LEU A 317 1.33 4.59 13.03
CA LEU A 317 0.67 5.87 12.76
C LEU A 317 0.26 6.03 11.29
N MET A 318 1.10 5.58 10.34
CA MET A 318 0.78 5.57 8.91
C MET A 318 -0.40 4.65 8.61
N VAL A 319 -0.41 3.43 9.14
CA VAL A 319 -1.52 2.47 8.94
C VAL A 319 -2.81 2.99 9.55
N MET A 320 -2.76 3.56 10.75
CA MET A 320 -3.92 4.18 11.39
C MET A 320 -4.47 5.34 10.55
N GLY A 321 -3.59 6.24 10.09
CA GLY A 321 -3.96 7.36 9.23
C GLY A 321 -4.57 6.92 7.90
N ALA A 322 -3.95 5.94 7.23
CA ALA A 322 -4.46 5.37 5.99
C ALA A 322 -5.82 4.69 6.19
N THR A 323 -6.03 3.99 7.30
CA THR A 323 -7.32 3.36 7.61
C THR A 323 -8.40 4.42 7.82
N MET A 324 -8.11 5.49 8.58
CA MET A 324 -9.06 6.60 8.80
C MET A 324 -9.37 7.37 7.51
N GLY A 325 -8.39 7.51 6.60
CA GLY A 325 -8.61 8.10 5.28
C GLY A 325 -9.45 7.20 4.38
N ALA A 326 -9.22 5.88 4.42
CA ALA A 326 -9.95 4.91 3.61
C ALA A 326 -11.42 4.77 4.02
N THR A 327 -11.73 4.92 5.31
CA THR A 327 -13.12 4.93 5.83
C THR A 327 -13.82 6.28 5.65
N GLY A 328 -13.13 7.31 5.17
CA GLY A 328 -13.68 8.66 4.99
C GLY A 328 -13.86 9.45 6.29
N MET A 329 -13.29 9.01 7.41
CA MET A 329 -13.31 9.77 8.68
C MET A 329 -12.48 11.05 8.58
N VAL A 330 -11.39 11.02 7.82
CA VAL A 330 -10.55 12.17 7.50
C VAL A 330 -10.32 12.24 5.99
N SER A 331 -9.93 13.41 5.50
CA SER A 331 -9.53 13.55 4.09
C SER A 331 -8.40 12.57 3.76
N PRO A 332 -8.44 11.87 2.60
CA PRO A 332 -7.41 10.93 2.16
C PRO A 332 -5.97 11.46 2.23
N ILE A 333 -5.80 12.75 1.94
CA ILE A 333 -4.49 13.42 1.99
C ILE A 333 -3.99 13.48 3.43
N VAL A 334 -4.86 13.88 4.35
CA VAL A 334 -4.52 14.02 5.77
C VAL A 334 -4.23 12.63 6.37
N GLY A 335 -5.08 11.64 6.06
CA GLY A 335 -4.88 10.27 6.50
C GLY A 335 -3.52 9.70 6.06
N ALA A 336 -3.17 9.86 4.78
CA ALA A 336 -1.92 9.36 4.23
C ALA A 336 -0.67 10.08 4.76
N TRP A 337 -0.73 11.40 5.00
CA TRP A 337 0.43 12.22 5.36
C TRP A 337 0.62 12.46 6.86
N ALA A 338 -0.39 12.16 7.69
CA ALA A 338 -0.36 12.44 9.12
C ALA A 338 0.91 11.91 9.80
N GLY A 339 1.30 10.66 9.51
CA GLY A 339 2.49 10.04 10.09
C GLY A 339 3.78 10.82 9.80
N ASN A 340 4.00 11.17 8.53
CA ASN A 340 5.16 11.95 8.10
C ASN A 340 5.18 13.33 8.75
N VAL A 341 4.04 14.02 8.78
CA VAL A 341 3.95 15.38 9.32
C VAL A 341 4.26 15.38 10.82
N ILE A 342 3.67 14.47 11.59
CA ILE A 342 3.86 14.37 13.04
C ILE A 342 5.33 14.08 13.37
N VAL A 343 5.93 13.09 12.73
CA VAL A 343 7.35 12.72 13.00
C VAL A 343 8.31 13.81 12.53
N SER A 344 8.05 14.42 11.38
CA SER A 344 8.90 15.51 10.87
C SER A 344 8.84 16.74 11.76
N LEU A 345 7.65 17.13 12.23
CA LEU A 345 7.48 18.26 13.15
C LEU A 345 8.18 18.00 14.49
N ALA A 346 7.99 16.82 15.07
CA ALA A 346 8.67 16.42 16.31
C ALA A 346 10.20 16.50 16.15
N SER A 347 10.72 15.96 15.04
CA SER A 347 12.15 15.93 14.75
C SER A 347 12.73 17.32 14.51
N VAL A 348 12.04 18.17 13.74
CA VAL A 348 12.48 19.55 13.47
C VAL A 348 12.43 20.39 14.75
N SER A 349 11.39 20.26 15.58
CA SER A 349 11.30 20.99 16.85
C SER A 349 12.51 20.72 17.76
N ARG A 350 12.95 19.46 17.79
CA ARG A 350 14.15 19.04 18.51
C ARG A 350 15.41 19.66 17.92
N LEU A 351 15.58 19.60 16.59
CA LEU A 351 16.76 20.13 15.91
C LEU A 351 16.90 21.64 16.12
N VAL A 352 15.79 22.39 16.03
CA VAL A 352 15.76 23.84 16.27
C VAL A 352 16.21 24.17 17.70
N TRP A 353 15.72 23.43 18.70
CA TRP A 353 16.12 23.60 20.10
C TRP A 353 17.61 23.33 20.35
N VAL A 354 18.19 22.35 19.64
CA VAL A 354 19.62 22.05 19.74
C VAL A 354 20.45 23.17 19.10
N THR A 355 20.02 23.68 17.94
CA THR A 355 20.73 24.76 17.24
C THR A 355 20.62 26.12 17.91
N SER A 356 19.63 26.36 18.77
CA SER A 356 19.51 27.64 19.50
C SER A 356 20.38 27.71 20.76
N LYS A 357 20.93 26.58 21.21
CA LYS A 357 21.81 26.49 22.39
C LYS A 357 23.31 26.58 22.07
N HIS A 358 23.67 26.49 20.79
CA HIS A 358 25.04 26.54 20.27
C HIS A 358 25.15 27.69 19.28
#